data_AF-C5LZJ9-F1
#
_entry.id   AF-C5LZJ9-F1
#
_cell.length_a   1.000
_cell.length_b   1.000
_cell.length_c   1.000
_cell.angle_alpha   90.00
_cell.angle_beta   90.00
_cell.angle_gamma   90.00
#
_symmetry.space_group_name_H-M   'P 1'
#
loop_
_entity.id
_entity.type
_entity.pdbx_description
1 polymer ?
#
loop_
_entity_poly.entity_id
_entity_poly.type
_entity_poly.pdbx_seq_one_letter_code
_entity_poly.pdbx_strand_id
1 'polypeptide(L)' 'KVDDGIIEVVAVSSLFHLGKVQVGLSSPYAVCQGKEITLSLSTGARLPAQLDGEPYSLLGPCELTVSRKDDALMVER' A
#
# COMPACT_ATOMS: atom_id res chain seq x y z
N LYS A 1 13.16 7.36 4.13
CA LYS A 1 13.61 8.25 3.04
C LYS A 1 13.06 7.63 1.75
N VAL A 2 12.42 8.34 0.82
CA VAL A 2 11.60 7.65 -0.21
C VAL A 2 12.39 6.73 -1.15
N ASP A 3 13.67 6.99 -1.35
CA ASP A 3 14.58 6.26 -2.24
C ASP A 3 15.47 5.23 -1.52
N ASP A 4 15.24 4.95 -0.23
CA ASP A 4 16.06 4.00 0.54
C ASP A 4 15.77 2.52 0.23
N GLY A 5 14.76 2.26 -0.61
CA GLY A 5 14.36 0.91 -1.02
C GLY A 5 13.56 0.16 0.04
N ILE A 6 13.07 0.86 1.05
CA ILE A 6 12.15 0.32 2.05
C ILE A 6 10.72 0.67 1.67
N ILE A 7 9.86 -0.35 1.61
CA ILE A 7 8.42 -0.20 1.46
C ILE A 7 7.83 0.02 2.84
N GLU A 8 7.04 1.08 3.00
CA GLU A 8 6.24 1.33 4.20
C GLU A 8 4.82 0.80 4.00
N VAL A 9 4.34 0.01 4.97
CA VAL A 9 2.97 -0.50 4.98
C VAL A 9 2.20 0.19 6.09
N VAL A 10 1.14 0.88 5.69
CA VAL A 10 0.27 1.61 6.61
C VAL A 10 -1.19 1.20 6.44
N ALA A 11 -1.96 1.29 7.52
CA ALA A 11 -3.38 1.00 7.53
C ALA A 11 -4.19 2.21 7.97
N VAL A 12 -5.38 2.37 7.36
CA VAL A 12 -6.40 3.34 7.77
C VAL A 12 -7.67 2.58 8.12
N SER A 13 -8.33 2.99 9.20
CA SER A 13 -9.50 2.27 9.74
C SER A 13 -10.83 2.69 9.13
N SER A 14 -10.91 3.89 8.55
CA SER A 14 -12.14 4.42 7.96
C SER A 14 -11.87 5.58 7.02
N LEU A 15 -12.87 5.96 6.22
CA LEU A 15 -12.81 7.15 5.36
C LEU A 15 -12.62 8.44 6.16
N PHE A 16 -13.23 8.54 7.35
CA PHE A 16 -13.03 9.70 8.23
C PHE A 16 -11.60 9.74 8.79
N HIS A 17 -11.04 8.57 9.15
CA HIS A 17 -9.63 8.50 9.55
C HIS A 17 -8.71 8.92 8.40
N LEU A 18 -8.94 8.40 7.19
CA LEU A 18 -8.19 8.78 5.99
C LEU A 18 -8.25 10.29 5.72
N GLY A 19 -9.44 10.90 5.81
CA GLY A 19 -9.60 12.35 5.64
C GLY A 19 -8.80 13.15 6.67
N LYS A 20 -8.82 12.76 7.95
CA LYS A 20 -7.99 13.39 8.99
C LYS A 20 -6.49 13.22 8.73
N VAL A 21 -6.06 12.06 8.22
CA VAL A 21 -4.66 11.82 7.83
C VAL A 21 -4.26 12.77 6.70
N GLN A 22 -5.10 12.93 5.69
CA GLN A 22 -4.85 13.80 4.54
C GLN A 22 -4.68 15.28 4.92
N VAL A 23 -5.40 15.77 5.94
CA VAL A 23 -5.28 17.16 6.44
C VAL A 23 -4.32 17.31 7.62
N GLY A 24 -3.58 16.26 8.02
CA GLY A 24 -2.59 16.33 9.10
C GLY A 24 -3.17 16.35 10.53
N LEU A 25 -4.44 15.99 10.72
CA LEU A 25 -5.11 15.92 12.03
C LEU A 25 -5.05 14.52 12.69
N SER A 26 -4.51 13.52 11.98
CA SER A 26 -4.31 12.15 12.47
C SER A 26 -3.14 11.50 11.75
N SER A 27 -2.63 10.40 12.28
CA SER A 27 -1.60 9.57 11.64
C SER A 27 -2.17 8.20 11.28
N PRO A 28 -1.77 7.60 10.15
CA PRO A 28 -2.16 6.23 9.83
C PRO A 28 -1.50 5.24 10.80
N TYR A 29 -1.99 4.01 10.84
CA TYR A 29 -1.37 2.96 11.63
C TYR A 29 -0.17 2.39 10.88
N ALA A 30 1.03 2.46 11.48
CA ALA A 30 2.20 1.79 10.95
C ALA A 30 2.06 0.27 11.15
N VAL A 31 2.10 -0.50 10.06
CA VAL A 31 1.94 -1.97 10.08
C VAL A 31 3.31 -2.63 10.08
N CYS A 32 4.10 -2.36 9.05
CA CYS A 32 5.47 -2.87 8.92
C CYS A 32 6.25 -2.07 7.86
N GLN A 33 7.55 -2.35 7.77
CA GLN A 33 8.41 -1.84 6.71
C GLN A 33 9.41 -2.92 6.28
N GLY A 34 9.80 -2.94 5.01
CA GLY A 34 10.72 -3.96 4.50
C GLY A 34 11.05 -3.81 3.02
N LYS A 35 12.02 -4.58 2.53
CA LYS A 35 12.42 -4.58 1.11
C LYS A 35 11.51 -5.45 0.23
N GLU A 36 10.87 -6.44 0.85
CA GLU A 36 9.91 -7.35 0.24
C GLU A 36 8.76 -7.55 1.22
N ILE A 37 7.54 -7.32 0.76
CA ILE A 37 6.31 -7.41 1.56
C ILE A 37 5.39 -8.41 0.88
N THR A 38 4.95 -9.41 1.62
CA THR A 38 3.91 -10.34 1.17
C THR A 38 2.63 -10.11 1.96
N LEU A 39 1.53 -9.85 1.25
CA LEU A 39 0.19 -9.72 1.79
C LEU A 39 -0.62 -10.96 1.39
N SER A 40 -1.11 -11.71 2.38
CA SER A 40 -1.92 -12.91 2.13
C SER A 40 -3.40 -12.63 2.40
N LEU A 41 -4.23 -12.76 1.36
CA LEU A 41 -5.67 -12.72 1.47
C LEU A 41 -6.19 -14.15 1.66
N SER A 42 -6.52 -14.49 2.90
CA SER A 42 -6.96 -15.84 3.27
C SER A 42 -8.44 -16.12 2.98
N THR A 43 -9.26 -15.07 2.87
CA THR A 43 -10.70 -15.19 2.58
C THR A 43 -10.97 -15.27 1.09
N GLY A 44 -12.01 -15.98 0.66
CA GLY A 44 -12.48 -16.01 -0.75
C GLY A 44 -13.14 -14.72 -1.25
N ALA A 45 -12.92 -13.59 -0.57
CA ALA A 45 -13.53 -12.32 -0.90
C ALA A 45 -12.85 -11.68 -2.12
N ARG A 46 -13.63 -10.87 -2.84
CA ARG A 46 -13.13 -9.96 -3.87
C ARG A 46 -12.85 -8.60 -3.24
N LEU A 47 -11.59 -8.14 -3.27
CA LEU A 47 -11.19 -6.85 -2.72
C LEU A 47 -10.78 -5.87 -3.84
N PRO A 48 -11.23 -4.61 -3.78
CA PRO A 48 -10.70 -3.57 -4.66
C PRO A 48 -9.28 -3.20 -4.24
N ALA A 49 -8.42 -3.01 -5.22
CA ALA A 49 -7.07 -2.48 -5.07
C ALA A 49 -6.80 -1.43 -6.16
N GLN A 50 -5.75 -0.64 -5.98
CA GLN A 50 -5.31 0.33 -6.97
C GLN A 50 -3.80 0.16 -7.16
N LEU A 51 -3.35 0.06 -8.41
CA LEU A 51 -1.95 -0.08 -8.79
C LEU A 51 -1.62 1.04 -9.78
N ASP A 52 -0.75 1.97 -9.39
CA ASP A 52 -0.33 3.11 -10.23
C ASP A 52 -1.48 3.89 -10.89
N GLY A 53 -2.56 4.13 -10.14
CA GLY A 53 -3.77 4.79 -10.68
C GLY A 53 -4.84 3.83 -11.18
N GLU A 54 -4.47 2.62 -11.58
CA GLU A 54 -5.37 1.67 -12.23
C GLU A 54 -6.15 0.82 -11.23
N PRO A 55 -7.47 0.65 -11.41
CA PRO A 55 -8.28 -0.21 -10.56
C PRO A 55 -7.93 -1.68 -10.80
N TYR A 56 -7.76 -2.42 -9.72
CA TYR A 56 -7.50 -3.85 -9.75
C TYR A 56 -8.45 -4.60 -8.81
N SER A 57 -8.78 -5.83 -9.16
CA SER A 57 -9.63 -6.69 -8.32
C SER A 57 -8.83 -7.89 -7.84
N LEU A 58 -8.48 -7.89 -6.55
CA LEU A 58 -7.88 -9.04 -5.90
C LEU A 58 -8.98 -10.08 -5.60
N LEU A 59 -8.74 -11.33 -6.01
CA LEU A 59 -9.64 -12.45 -5.76
C LEU A 59 -8.95 -13.46 -4.86
N GLY A 60 -9.46 -13.62 -3.64
CA GLY A 60 -8.91 -14.57 -2.70
C GLY A 60 -9.38 -16.01 -2.93
N PRO A 61 -8.64 -17.01 -2.41
CA PRO A 61 -7.39 -16.85 -1.66
C PRO A 61 -6.22 -16.50 -2.59
N CYS A 62 -5.40 -15.51 -2.22
CA CYS A 62 -4.26 -15.09 -3.02
C CYS A 62 -3.15 -14.46 -2.16
N GLU A 63 -1.93 -14.42 -2.71
CA GLU A 63 -0.80 -13.71 -2.14
C GLU A 63 -0.33 -12.61 -3.08
N LEU A 64 -0.06 -11.43 -2.53
CA LEU A 64 0.51 -10.29 -3.25
C LEU A 64 1.87 -9.99 -2.66
N THR A 65 2.93 -10.20 -3.45
CA THR A 65 4.29 -9.84 -3.06
C THR A 65 4.71 -8.57 -3.79
N VAL A 66 5.18 -7.58 -3.02
CA VAL A 66 5.69 -6.31 -3.52
C VAL A 66 7.15 -6.19 -3.11
N SER A 67 8.03 -5.96 -4.09
CA SER A 67 9.45 -5.72 -3.87
C SER A 67 9.99 -4.74 -4.90
N ARG A 68 11.06 -4.03 -4.54
CA ARG A 68 11.74 -3.13 -5.46
C ARG A 68 12.56 -3.93 -6.46
N LYS A 69 12.22 -3.82 -7.75
CA LYS A 69 12.93 -4.48 -8.87
C LYS A 69 14.04 -3.61 -9.44
N ASP A 70 13.69 -2.40 -9.87
CA ASP A 70 14.58 -1.40 -10.44
C ASP A 70 14.12 -0.01 -10.02
N ASP A 71 15.01 0.97 -10.17
CA ASP A 71 14.70 2.38 -9.91
C ASP A 71 14.35 3.07 -11.23
N ALA A 72 13.17 3.68 -11.30
CA ALA A 72 12.78 4.57 -12.38
C ALA A 72 12.92 6.03 -11.91
N LEU A 73 13.42 6.89 -12.79
CA LEU A 73 13.56 8.31 -12.48
C LEU A 73 12.17 8.96 -12.56
N MET A 74 11.59 9.27 -11.41
CA MET A 74 10.33 10.00 -11.34
C MET A 74 10.59 11.46 -11.75
N VAL A 75 10.04 11.87 -12.89
CA VAL A 75 10.18 13.24 -13.38
C VAL A 75 9.30 14.14 -12.52
N GLU A 76 9.93 14.97 -11.69
CA GLU A 76 9.25 16.03 -10.96
C GLU A 76 8.88 17.15 -11.95
N ARG A 77 7.71 17.77 -11.76
CA ARG A 77 7.26 18.93 -12.55
C ARG A 77 7.64 20.22 -11.87
#